data_AF-A0A368H1J8-F1
#
_entry.id   AF-A0A368H1J8-F1
#
_cell.length_a   1.000
_cell.length_b   1.000
_cell.length_c   1.000
_cell.angle_alpha   90.00
_cell.angle_beta   90.00
_cell.angle_gamma   90.00
#
_symmetry.space_group_name_H-M   'P 1'
#
loop_
_entity.id
_entity.type
_entity.pdbx_description
1 polymer ?
#
loop_
_entity_poly.entity_id
_entity_poly.type
_entity_poly.pdbx_seq_one_letter_code
_entity_poly.pdbx_strand_id
1 'polypeptide(L)'
;MRSYSCHQHAEANNNRIVPYVKEDTDVTIVVPISDESEVLPARRLLARHARLCTAPAEETRKTRVVVALIPGIDPRSATNIGNDLEELKRRCKRSGLESDLLQLQGVSGEKSRDGTSGDVGGGSAALDEAIDRYGSGSIFLLLSPYADVQKEFLDRARINTIKHYQVFFPIPFVEYHPTISGMDVEEHEVPADQKEAREAALARLRDSSPPKRKRPLIVQKDHGRFDSLDFSCMAVYGSDYVTMRPKLAGKRLDLIAAFLNQNEVHVLRAIEPTLRLRSDTCWGMFFELEFC
;
A
#
# COMPACT_ATOMS: atom_id res chain seq x y z
N MET A 1 27.66 8.27 11.88
CA MET A 1 26.40 9.06 11.82
C MET A 1 26.56 10.19 10.82
N ARG A 2 26.08 10.02 9.59
CA ARG A 2 25.97 11.14 8.64
C ARG A 2 24.63 11.81 8.87
N SER A 3 24.67 12.94 9.55
CA SER A 3 23.53 13.84 9.73
C SER A 3 23.24 14.48 8.38
N TYR A 4 22.10 14.13 7.76
CA TYR A 4 21.61 14.85 6.59
C TYR A 4 20.95 16.14 7.08
N SER A 5 21.76 17.20 7.14
CA SER A 5 21.29 18.57 7.33
C SER A 5 20.55 19.02 6.08
N CYS A 6 19.26 19.33 6.20
CA CYS A 6 18.50 20.00 5.16
C CYS A 6 18.95 21.46 5.11
N HIS A 7 19.89 21.78 4.20
CA HIS A 7 20.26 23.17 3.94
C HIS A 7 19.11 23.86 3.19
N GLN A 8 18.41 24.74 3.89
CA GLN A 8 17.57 25.77 3.26
C GLN A 8 18.49 26.75 2.52
N HIS A 9 18.67 26.54 1.21
CA HIS A 9 19.14 27.61 0.33
C HIS A 9 17.98 28.57 0.08
N ALA A 10 17.95 29.65 0.87
CA ALA A 10 17.13 30.82 0.57
C ALA A 10 17.85 31.64 -0.53
N GLU A 11 17.68 31.23 -1.78
CA GLU A 11 18.00 32.10 -2.92
C GLU A 11 16.77 32.96 -3.24
N ALA A 12 16.91 34.27 -2.99
CA ALA A 12 15.96 35.28 -3.39
C ALA A 12 16.09 35.56 -4.89
N ASN A 13 15.15 35.08 -5.71
CA ASN A 13 14.56 35.87 -6.80
C ASN A 13 13.41 35.17 -7.55
N ASN A 14 12.42 35.99 -7.92
CA ASN A 14 11.29 35.78 -8.83
C ASN A 14 10.17 34.81 -8.44
N ASN A 15 9.08 35.39 -7.91
CA ASN A 15 7.68 35.01 -8.16
C ASN A 15 7.41 33.54 -8.54
N ARG A 16 7.83 32.59 -7.70
CA ARG A 16 7.29 31.22 -7.75
C ARG A 16 5.90 31.26 -7.13
N ILE A 17 4.92 31.60 -7.95
CA ILE A 17 3.50 31.38 -7.61
C ILE A 17 3.38 29.90 -7.32
N VAL A 18 3.09 29.55 -6.06
CA VAL A 18 2.77 28.16 -5.71
C VAL A 18 1.55 27.78 -6.55
N PRO A 19 1.63 26.72 -7.39
CA PRO A 19 0.52 26.35 -8.24
C PRO A 19 -0.71 26.05 -7.39
N TYR A 20 -1.84 26.63 -7.76
CA TYR A 20 -3.10 26.47 -7.03
C TYR A 20 -3.52 25.00 -7.05
N VAL A 21 -3.80 24.47 -5.86
CA VAL A 21 -4.34 23.13 -5.67
C VAL A 21 -5.76 23.09 -6.22
N LYS A 22 -6.01 22.14 -7.11
CA LYS A 22 -7.31 21.88 -7.70
C LYS A 22 -7.96 20.70 -7.02
N GLU A 23 -8.90 20.96 -6.12
CA GLU A 23 -9.64 19.94 -5.37
C GLU A 23 -10.49 19.03 -6.29
N ASP A 24 -10.77 19.46 -7.52
CA ASP A 24 -11.60 18.81 -8.53
C ASP A 24 -10.88 17.76 -9.40
N THR A 25 -9.60 17.48 -9.13
CA THR A 25 -8.80 16.57 -9.96
C THR A 25 -9.14 15.10 -9.73
N ASP A 26 -9.53 14.36 -10.77
CA ASP A 26 -9.80 12.92 -10.75
C ASP A 26 -8.61 12.07 -10.21
N VAL A 27 -8.95 11.00 -9.48
CA VAL A 27 -7.96 10.07 -8.89
C VAL A 27 -8.17 8.67 -9.42
N THR A 28 -7.07 8.05 -9.88
CA THR A 28 -6.98 6.64 -10.24
C THR A 28 -6.20 5.91 -9.15
N ILE A 29 -6.89 5.09 -8.37
CA ILE A 29 -6.31 4.20 -7.37
C ILE A 29 -5.77 2.97 -8.08
N VAL A 30 -4.50 2.64 -7.86
CA VAL A 30 -3.82 1.47 -8.43
C VAL A 30 -3.40 0.55 -7.29
N VAL A 31 -3.89 -0.69 -7.31
CA VAL A 31 -3.59 -1.72 -6.31
C VAL A 31 -2.86 -2.87 -7.00
N PRO A 32 -1.51 -2.96 -6.87
CA PRO A 32 -0.76 -4.08 -7.42
C PRO A 32 -0.93 -5.33 -6.56
N ILE A 33 -1.06 -6.49 -7.19
CA ILE A 33 -1.11 -7.80 -6.54
C ILE A 33 0.01 -8.64 -7.14
N SER A 34 1.03 -8.88 -6.32
CA SER A 34 2.24 -9.64 -6.65
C SER A 34 2.10 -11.12 -6.36
N ASP A 35 1.43 -11.44 -5.25
CA ASP A 35 1.38 -12.79 -4.69
C ASP A 35 -0.05 -13.24 -4.37
N GLU A 36 -0.29 -14.55 -4.35
CA GLU A 36 -1.59 -15.12 -3.97
C GLU A 36 -2.02 -14.73 -2.55
N SER A 37 -1.05 -14.51 -1.65
CA SER A 37 -1.32 -14.05 -0.28
C SER A 37 -2.00 -12.66 -0.26
N GLU A 38 -1.79 -11.83 -1.28
CA GLU A 38 -2.30 -10.47 -1.39
C GLU A 38 -3.73 -10.42 -1.97
N VAL A 39 -4.21 -11.51 -2.56
CA VAL A 39 -5.55 -11.60 -3.17
C VAL A 39 -6.64 -11.34 -2.12
N LEU A 40 -6.58 -12.00 -0.98
CA LEU A 40 -7.58 -11.84 0.08
C LEU A 40 -7.61 -10.41 0.67
N PRO A 41 -6.46 -9.80 1.03
CA PRO A 41 -6.36 -8.38 1.37
C PRO A 41 -7.00 -7.47 0.32
N ALA A 42 -6.64 -7.64 -0.95
CA ALA A 42 -7.15 -6.79 -2.03
C ALA A 42 -8.69 -6.88 -2.12
N ARG A 43 -9.26 -8.08 -2.03
CA ARG A 43 -10.72 -8.27 -2.01
C ARG A 43 -11.37 -7.57 -0.81
N ARG A 44 -10.74 -7.62 0.37
CA ARG A 44 -11.21 -6.89 1.57
C ARG A 44 -11.14 -5.37 1.38
N LEU A 45 -10.08 -4.86 0.76
CA LEU A 45 -9.92 -3.45 0.40
C LEU A 45 -11.07 -3.00 -0.53
N LEU A 46 -11.37 -3.76 -1.61
CA LEU A 46 -12.49 -3.47 -2.51
C LEU A 46 -13.84 -3.46 -1.78
N ALA A 47 -14.10 -4.46 -0.94
CA ALA A 47 -15.34 -4.55 -0.16
C ALA A 47 -15.51 -3.38 0.82
N ARG A 48 -14.41 -2.85 1.38
CA ARG A 48 -14.42 -1.64 2.22
C ARG A 48 -14.62 -0.38 1.41
N HIS A 49 -13.95 -0.27 0.26
CA HIS A 49 -14.10 0.88 -0.64
C HIS A 49 -15.56 1.06 -1.06
N ALA A 50 -16.30 -0.04 -1.27
CA ALA A 50 -17.73 0.00 -1.53
C ALA A 50 -18.56 0.70 -0.44
N ARG A 51 -18.09 0.74 0.81
CA ARG A 51 -18.74 1.46 1.93
C ARG A 51 -18.48 2.97 1.87
N LEU A 52 -17.36 3.38 1.29
CA LEU A 52 -16.98 4.78 1.10
C LEU A 52 -17.81 5.46 -0.01
N CYS A 53 -18.48 4.68 -0.86
CA CYS A 53 -19.35 5.17 -1.92
C CYS A 53 -20.69 5.75 -1.41
N THR A 54 -20.75 6.20 -0.15
CA THR A 54 -21.93 6.84 0.43
C THR A 54 -22.11 8.22 -0.19
N ALA A 55 -23.17 8.36 -0.99
CA ALA A 55 -23.48 9.57 -1.75
C ALA A 55 -23.61 10.82 -0.85
N PRO A 56 -23.17 11.97 -1.38
CA PRO A 56 -24.14 13.03 -1.64
C PRO A 56 -24.02 13.57 -3.06
N ALA A 57 -25.10 14.19 -3.52
CA ALA A 57 -25.36 14.67 -4.87
C ALA A 57 -24.41 15.78 -5.41
N GLU A 58 -23.28 16.02 -4.75
CA GLU A 58 -22.35 17.14 -5.04
C GLU A 58 -20.92 16.69 -5.36
N GLU A 59 -20.66 15.38 -5.35
CA GLU A 59 -19.33 14.84 -5.67
C GLU A 59 -19.13 14.72 -7.19
N THR A 60 -18.63 15.79 -7.84
CA THR A 60 -18.32 15.80 -9.29
C THR A 60 -17.04 15.05 -9.64
N ARG A 61 -16.26 14.67 -8.61
CA ARG A 61 -14.93 14.09 -8.71
C ARG A 61 -15.01 12.60 -9.07
N LYS A 62 -14.39 12.19 -10.17
CA LYS A 62 -14.33 10.77 -10.52
C LYS A 62 -13.22 10.09 -9.71
N THR A 63 -13.52 8.86 -9.30
CA THR A 63 -12.55 7.96 -8.70
C THR A 63 -12.56 6.68 -9.49
N ARG A 64 -11.40 6.25 -9.94
CA ARG A 64 -11.22 4.98 -10.64
C ARG A 64 -10.44 4.04 -9.74
N VAL A 65 -10.88 2.79 -9.60
CA VAL A 65 -10.16 1.76 -8.85
C VAL A 65 -9.66 0.70 -9.81
N VAL A 66 -8.35 0.51 -9.83
CA VAL A 66 -7.67 -0.36 -10.77
C VAL A 66 -6.88 -1.38 -9.98
N VAL A 67 -7.14 -2.66 -10.22
CA VAL A 67 -6.34 -3.75 -9.65
C VAL A 67 -5.40 -4.26 -10.73
N ALA A 68 -4.10 -4.26 -10.45
CA ALA A 68 -3.08 -4.75 -11.38
C ALA A 68 -2.56 -6.11 -10.91
N LEU A 69 -2.82 -7.14 -11.69
CA LEU A 69 -2.35 -8.50 -11.43
C LEU A 69 -0.99 -8.70 -12.10
N ILE A 70 0.01 -9.02 -11.29
CA ILE A 70 1.33 -9.44 -11.74
C ILE A 70 1.27 -10.93 -12.12
N PRO A 71 2.08 -11.39 -13.09
CA PRO A 71 2.13 -12.81 -13.45
C PRO A 71 2.45 -13.70 -12.24
N GLY A 72 1.64 -14.74 -12.03
CA GLY A 72 1.78 -15.66 -10.90
C GLY A 72 0.48 -15.92 -10.15
N ILE A 73 -0.52 -15.06 -10.36
CA ILE A 73 -1.84 -15.19 -9.76
C ILE A 73 -2.68 -16.25 -10.50
N ASP A 74 -3.33 -17.13 -9.74
CA ASP A 74 -4.24 -18.17 -10.20
C ASP A 74 -5.42 -17.54 -10.96
N PRO A 75 -5.80 -18.09 -12.12
CA PRO A 75 -6.91 -17.56 -12.91
C PRO A 75 -8.24 -17.50 -12.14
N ARG A 76 -8.47 -18.39 -11.16
CA ARG A 76 -9.68 -18.33 -10.31
C ARG A 76 -9.60 -17.14 -9.36
N SER A 77 -8.45 -16.88 -8.76
CA SER A 77 -8.20 -15.68 -7.95
C SER A 77 -8.44 -14.41 -8.77
N ALA A 78 -7.91 -14.35 -10.00
CA ALA A 78 -8.15 -13.24 -10.93
C ALA A 78 -9.65 -13.06 -11.28
N THR A 79 -10.38 -14.16 -11.52
CA THR A 79 -11.82 -14.13 -11.78
C THR A 79 -12.61 -13.62 -10.57
N ASN A 80 -12.23 -14.04 -9.37
CA ASN A 80 -12.87 -13.58 -8.13
C ASN A 80 -12.67 -12.08 -7.90
N ILE A 81 -11.48 -11.56 -8.17
CA ILE A 81 -11.19 -10.12 -8.10
C ILE A 81 -12.03 -9.37 -9.15
N GLY A 82 -12.12 -9.87 -10.38
CA GLY A 82 -12.96 -9.29 -11.42
C GLY A 82 -14.44 -9.20 -11.00
N ASN A 83 -14.97 -10.25 -10.38
CA ASN A 83 -16.34 -10.25 -9.85
C ASN A 83 -16.53 -9.21 -8.74
N ASP A 84 -15.55 -9.07 -7.84
CA ASP A 84 -15.61 -8.07 -6.76
C ASP A 84 -15.52 -6.63 -7.31
N LEU A 85 -14.76 -6.39 -8.39
CA LEU A 85 -14.71 -5.10 -9.08
C LEU A 85 -16.05 -4.75 -9.73
N GLU A 86 -16.70 -5.70 -10.40
CA GLU A 86 -18.04 -5.47 -10.95
C GLU A 86 -19.08 -5.22 -9.86
N GLU A 87 -18.98 -5.91 -8.72
CA GLU A 87 -19.83 -5.63 -7.56
C GLU A 87 -19.54 -4.24 -6.96
N LEU A 88 -18.28 -3.83 -6.89
CA LEU A 88 -17.88 -2.49 -6.46
C LEU A 88 -18.49 -1.41 -7.37
N LYS A 89 -18.33 -1.55 -8.69
CA LYS A 89 -18.92 -0.66 -9.70
C LYS A 89 -20.43 -0.58 -9.56
N ARG A 90 -21.10 -1.71 -9.33
CA ARG A 90 -22.55 -1.77 -9.14
C ARG A 90 -22.99 -1.01 -7.89
N ARG A 91 -22.28 -1.16 -6.77
CA ARG A 91 -22.58 -0.46 -5.51
C ARG A 91 -22.29 1.04 -5.59
N CYS A 92 -21.22 1.41 -6.30
CA CYS A 92 -20.73 2.78 -6.42
C CYS A 92 -21.24 3.49 -7.68
N LYS A 93 -22.26 2.95 -8.35
CA LYS A 93 -22.83 3.56 -9.57
C LYS A 93 -23.29 5.00 -9.36
N ARG A 94 -23.75 5.34 -8.15
CA ARG A 94 -24.21 6.70 -7.79
C ARG A 94 -23.07 7.70 -7.61
N SER A 95 -21.86 7.23 -7.28
CA SER A 95 -20.68 8.06 -7.07
C SER A 95 -19.80 8.19 -8.31
N GLY A 96 -20.26 7.68 -9.47
CA GLY A 96 -19.49 7.73 -10.72
C GLY A 96 -18.17 6.95 -10.67
N LEU A 97 -18.04 5.97 -9.76
CA LEU A 97 -16.84 5.18 -9.63
C LEU A 97 -16.69 4.23 -10.83
N GLU A 98 -15.49 4.23 -11.39
CA GLU A 98 -15.09 3.27 -12.42
C GLU A 98 -14.16 2.24 -11.81
N SER A 99 -14.23 1.01 -12.29
CA SER A 99 -13.35 -0.07 -11.85
C SER A 99 -12.82 -0.83 -13.05
N ASP A 100 -11.57 -1.26 -13.00
CA ASP A 100 -10.94 -2.03 -14.07
C ASP A 100 -9.88 -3.00 -13.52
N LEU A 101 -9.59 -4.04 -14.29
CA LEU A 101 -8.58 -5.06 -13.97
C LEU A 101 -7.48 -5.01 -15.03
N LEU A 102 -6.25 -4.75 -14.60
CA LEU A 102 -5.07 -4.81 -15.44
C LEU A 102 -4.39 -6.16 -15.25
N GLN A 103 -4.21 -6.91 -16.32
CA GLN A 103 -3.33 -8.08 -16.32
C GLN A 103 -2.00 -7.63 -16.91
N LEU A 104 -0.97 -7.56 -16.07
CA LEU A 104 0.37 -7.21 -16.52
C LEU A 104 0.92 -8.42 -17.27
N GLN A 105 1.28 -8.23 -18.53
CA GLN A 105 1.99 -9.26 -19.27
C GLN A 105 3.38 -9.38 -18.66
N GLY A 106 3.73 -10.59 -18.22
CA GLY A 106 5.11 -10.88 -17.87
C GLY A 106 5.94 -10.57 -19.09
N VAL A 107 6.86 -9.62 -18.96
CA VAL A 107 7.78 -9.29 -20.05
C VAL A 107 8.57 -10.56 -20.34
N SER A 108 8.09 -11.32 -21.32
CA SER A 108 8.78 -12.45 -21.92
C SER A 108 9.94 -11.87 -22.72
N GLY A 109 11.00 -11.56 -22.01
CA GLY A 109 12.23 -10.98 -22.53
C GLY A 109 13.19 -10.85 -21.38
N GLU A 110 14.25 -11.64 -21.41
CA GLU A 110 15.36 -11.63 -20.46
C GLU A 110 15.77 -10.19 -20.11
N LYS A 111 15.38 -9.71 -18.93
CA LYS A 111 16.07 -8.69 -18.15
C LYS A 111 15.41 -8.55 -16.77
N SER A 112 16.20 -8.78 -15.74
CA SER A 112 15.96 -8.42 -14.34
C SER A 112 15.09 -9.38 -13.49
N ARG A 113 15.36 -10.68 -13.57
CA ARG A 113 15.31 -11.54 -12.36
C ARG A 113 16.53 -11.27 -11.47
N ASP A 114 16.69 -10.03 -11.05
CA ASP A 114 17.61 -9.68 -9.98
C ASP A 114 16.74 -9.04 -8.91
N GLY A 115 16.43 -9.82 -7.86
CA GLY A 115 15.53 -9.49 -6.76
C GLY A 115 16.07 -8.38 -5.86
N THR A 116 16.41 -7.24 -6.45
CA THR A 116 16.92 -6.04 -5.78
C THR A 116 16.44 -4.77 -6.49
N SER A 117 15.25 -4.80 -7.10
CA SER A 117 14.50 -3.60 -7.43
C SER A 117 13.80 -3.11 -6.17
N GLY A 118 14.06 -1.87 -5.73
CA GLY A 118 13.33 -1.21 -4.64
C GLY A 118 11.85 -0.91 -4.97
N ASP A 119 11.29 -1.61 -5.96
CA ASP A 119 9.87 -1.61 -6.29
C ASP A 119 9.19 -2.69 -5.46
N VAL A 120 8.72 -2.31 -4.27
CA VAL A 120 8.01 -3.22 -3.36
C VAL A 120 6.70 -3.63 -4.04
N GLY A 121 6.61 -4.90 -4.43
CA GLY A 121 5.36 -5.49 -4.95
C GLY A 121 4.93 -5.05 -6.35
N GLY A 122 5.89 -4.74 -7.25
CA GLY A 122 5.61 -4.44 -8.66
C GLY A 122 4.75 -3.20 -8.90
N GLY A 123 4.76 -2.26 -7.96
CA GLY A 123 3.99 -1.03 -8.00
C GLY A 123 4.36 -0.13 -9.20
N SER A 124 5.63 -0.09 -9.61
CA SER A 124 6.06 0.69 -10.77
C SER A 124 5.48 0.13 -12.07
N ALA A 125 5.49 -1.20 -12.24
CA ALA A 125 4.91 -1.86 -13.41
C ALA A 125 3.39 -1.64 -13.50
N ALA A 126 2.70 -1.70 -12.35
CA ALA A 126 1.28 -1.40 -12.27
C ALA A 126 0.96 0.07 -12.60
N LEU A 127 1.78 1.01 -12.12
CA LEU A 127 1.65 2.44 -12.43
C LEU A 127 1.93 2.73 -13.90
N ASP A 128 2.97 2.13 -14.48
CA ASP A 128 3.33 2.28 -15.89
C ASP A 128 2.14 1.91 -16.79
N GLU A 129 1.57 0.71 -16.60
CA GLU A 129 0.42 0.23 -17.37
C GLU A 129 -0.84 1.09 -17.13
N ALA A 130 -1.11 1.48 -15.89
CA ALA A 130 -2.27 2.31 -15.58
C ALA A 130 -2.18 3.70 -16.22
N ILE A 131 -1.00 4.33 -16.19
CA ILE A 131 -0.78 5.65 -16.77
C ILE A 131 -0.84 5.58 -18.29
N ASP A 132 -0.27 4.54 -18.91
CA ASP A 132 -0.32 4.35 -20.36
C ASP A 132 -1.75 4.08 -20.84
N ARG A 133 -2.58 3.38 -20.05
CA ARG A 133 -3.97 3.07 -20.42
C ARG A 133 -4.94 4.23 -20.21
N TYR A 134 -4.78 5.00 -19.13
CA TYR A 134 -5.76 6.02 -18.73
C TYR A 134 -5.30 7.46 -18.96
N GLY A 135 -4.04 7.64 -19.36
CA GLY A 135 -3.45 8.93 -19.65
C GLY A 135 -2.87 9.63 -18.43
N SER A 136 -1.94 10.55 -18.68
CA SER A 136 -1.14 11.23 -17.67
C SER A 136 -1.82 12.45 -17.02
N GLY A 137 -3.08 12.72 -17.37
CA GLY A 137 -3.83 13.92 -16.95
C GLY A 137 -4.49 13.84 -15.58
N SER A 138 -4.41 12.70 -14.89
CA SER A 138 -5.03 12.47 -13.57
C SER A 138 -3.98 12.19 -12.49
N ILE A 139 -4.44 12.19 -11.23
CA ILE A 139 -3.62 11.74 -10.10
C ILE A 139 -3.70 10.21 -10.02
N PHE A 140 -2.55 9.56 -9.91
CA PHE A 140 -2.43 8.13 -9.67
C PHE A 140 -2.04 7.92 -8.22
N LEU A 141 -2.85 7.16 -7.49
CA LEU A 141 -2.64 6.78 -6.10
C LEU A 141 -2.31 5.28 -6.04
N LEU A 142 -1.03 4.96 -5.86
CA LEU A 142 -0.58 3.61 -5.55
C LEU A 142 -0.98 3.26 -4.13
N LEU A 143 -1.64 2.13 -3.92
CA LEU A 143 -2.01 1.60 -2.60
C LEU A 143 -1.63 0.13 -2.45
N SER A 144 -1.12 -0.21 -1.28
CA SER A 144 -0.95 -1.61 -0.88
C SER A 144 -2.28 -2.38 -0.87
N PRO A 145 -2.30 -3.67 -1.25
CA PRO A 145 -3.44 -4.58 -1.03
C PRO A 145 -3.92 -4.64 0.42
N TYR A 146 -3.01 -4.41 1.37
CA TYR A 146 -3.27 -4.42 2.80
C TYR A 146 -3.80 -3.09 3.34
N ALA A 147 -3.95 -2.08 2.47
CA ALA A 147 -4.39 -0.77 2.87
C ALA A 147 -5.85 -0.77 3.34
N ASP A 148 -6.12 0.10 4.29
CA ASP A 148 -7.43 0.41 4.82
C ASP A 148 -7.56 1.93 4.78
N VAL A 149 -8.35 2.39 3.80
CA VAL A 149 -8.48 3.81 3.45
C VAL A 149 -9.82 4.36 3.90
N GLN A 150 -9.83 5.63 4.31
CA GLN A 150 -11.03 6.41 4.61
C GLN A 150 -11.25 7.50 3.54
N LYS A 151 -12.44 8.12 3.52
CA LYS A 151 -12.75 9.16 2.53
C LYS A 151 -11.79 10.35 2.64
N GLU A 152 -11.49 10.75 3.87
CA GLU A 152 -10.67 11.90 4.21
C GLU A 152 -9.23 11.75 3.70
N PHE A 153 -8.73 10.50 3.60
CA PHE A 153 -7.43 10.23 3.00
C PHE A 153 -7.42 10.56 1.51
N LEU A 154 -8.46 10.19 0.77
CA LEU A 154 -8.55 10.47 -0.68
C LEU A 154 -8.62 11.97 -0.94
N ASP A 155 -9.34 12.72 -0.10
CA ASP A 155 -9.38 14.17 -0.15
C ASP A 155 -7.99 14.78 0.11
N ARG A 156 -7.26 14.29 1.12
CA ARG A 156 -5.88 14.73 1.38
C ARG A 156 -4.91 14.35 0.27
N ALA A 157 -5.05 13.18 -0.34
CA ALA A 157 -4.24 12.78 -1.49
C ALA A 157 -4.44 13.73 -2.68
N ARG A 158 -5.69 14.17 -2.95
CA ARG A 158 -6.00 15.17 -3.98
C ARG A 158 -5.38 16.53 -3.69
N ILE A 159 -5.46 16.98 -2.44
CA ILE A 159 -4.96 18.31 -2.03
C ILE A 159 -3.42 18.34 -1.99
N ASN A 160 -2.79 17.27 -1.53
CA ASN A 160 -1.34 17.20 -1.34
C ASN A 160 -0.57 16.80 -2.59
N THR A 161 -1.22 16.32 -3.64
CA THR A 161 -0.56 16.04 -4.91
C THR A 161 -0.72 17.27 -5.79
N ILE A 162 0.39 17.88 -6.23
CA ILE A 162 0.38 19.13 -7.01
C ILE A 162 1.20 18.94 -8.29
N LYS A 163 0.55 19.14 -9.42
CA LYS A 163 1.15 18.92 -10.75
C LYS A 163 2.40 19.77 -10.94
N HIS A 164 3.48 19.16 -11.41
CA HIS A 164 4.79 19.79 -11.65
C HIS A 164 5.42 20.45 -10.42
N TYR A 165 4.96 20.11 -9.22
CA TYR A 165 5.43 20.77 -8.00
C TYR A 165 5.58 19.84 -6.81
N GLN A 166 4.63 18.92 -6.56
CA GLN A 166 4.64 18.11 -5.35
C GLN A 166 4.07 16.70 -5.57
N VAL A 167 4.82 15.70 -5.16
CA VAL A 167 4.39 14.30 -5.05
C VAL A 167 4.16 13.98 -3.59
N PHE A 168 3.07 13.27 -3.29
CA PHE A 168 2.66 12.97 -1.93
C PHE A 168 2.95 11.52 -1.56
N PHE A 169 3.72 11.31 -0.50
CA PHE A 169 4.09 10.01 0.04
C PHE A 169 3.53 9.89 1.47
N PRO A 170 2.29 9.42 1.62
CA PRO A 170 1.69 9.24 2.93
C PRO A 170 2.51 8.25 3.76
N ILE A 171 2.63 8.50 5.05
CA ILE A 171 3.20 7.57 6.02
C ILE A 171 2.02 6.86 6.70
N PRO A 172 1.75 5.59 6.37
CA PRO A 172 0.61 4.88 6.92
C PRO A 172 0.83 4.46 8.38
N PHE A 173 -0.26 4.24 9.09
CA PHE A 173 -0.25 3.53 10.36
C PHE A 173 -0.26 2.01 10.11
N VAL A 174 0.84 1.33 10.36
CA VAL A 174 1.01 -0.11 10.11
C VAL A 174 0.61 -0.92 11.33
N GLU A 175 -0.46 -1.70 11.25
CA GLU A 175 -0.95 -2.54 12.35
C GLU A 175 0.04 -3.66 12.69
N TYR A 176 0.28 -3.89 13.98
CA TYR A 176 1.07 -5.02 14.44
C TYR A 176 0.31 -6.33 14.24
N HIS A 177 1.06 -7.40 13.95
CA HIS A 177 0.56 -8.76 13.83
C HIS A 177 -0.28 -9.18 15.04
N PRO A 178 -1.43 -9.90 14.90
CA PRO A 178 -2.32 -10.28 15.99
C PRO A 178 -1.64 -11.01 17.17
N THR A 179 -0.73 -11.95 16.87
CA THR A 179 0.07 -12.66 17.89
C THR A 179 1.21 -11.84 18.49
N ILE A 180 1.37 -10.58 18.08
CA ILE A 180 2.16 -9.54 18.76
C ILE A 180 1.22 -8.53 19.40
N SER A 181 0.09 -8.23 18.77
CA SER A 181 -0.83 -7.19 19.18
C SER A 181 -1.69 -7.53 20.42
N GLY A 182 -1.63 -8.78 20.89
CA GLY A 182 -2.46 -9.27 22.00
C GLY A 182 -3.95 -9.32 21.64
N MET A 183 -4.30 -9.26 20.35
CA MET A 183 -5.65 -9.55 19.88
C MET A 183 -5.82 -11.05 19.91
N ASP A 184 -6.35 -11.56 21.01
CA ASP A 184 -6.75 -12.95 21.14
C ASP A 184 -7.71 -13.27 19.99
N VAL A 185 -7.27 -14.15 19.08
CA VAL A 185 -8.22 -15.00 18.38
C VAL A 185 -8.77 -15.87 19.48
N GLU A 186 -9.98 -15.57 19.95
CA GLU A 186 -10.76 -16.47 20.80
C GLU A 186 -10.93 -17.77 20.01
N GLU A 187 -9.91 -18.63 20.07
CA GLU A 187 -10.02 -20.04 19.74
C GLU A 187 -11.08 -20.56 20.70
N HIS A 188 -12.33 -20.62 20.24
CA HIS A 188 -13.36 -21.35 20.93
C HIS A 188 -12.83 -22.77 21.12
N GLU A 189 -12.40 -23.07 22.35
CA GLU A 189 -11.93 -24.38 22.76
C GLU A 189 -13.07 -25.38 22.49
N VAL A 190 -12.89 -26.23 21.48
CA VAL A 190 -13.73 -27.41 21.29
C VAL A 190 -13.23 -28.46 22.28
N PRO A 191 -14.03 -28.91 23.27
CA PRO A 191 -13.53 -29.81 24.29
C PRO A 191 -13.48 -31.24 23.74
N ALA A 192 -12.34 -31.93 23.88
CA ALA A 192 -12.26 -33.37 23.70
C ALA A 192 -11.15 -33.99 24.57
N ASP A 193 -11.58 -34.80 25.54
CA ASP A 193 -10.84 -35.81 26.33
C ASP A 193 -9.67 -35.43 27.27
N GLN A 194 -9.94 -35.65 28.57
CA GLN A 194 -9.08 -35.37 29.72
C GLN A 194 -7.83 -36.28 29.84
N LYS A 195 -7.70 -37.30 28.99
CA LYS A 195 -6.62 -38.30 29.10
C LYS A 195 -5.35 -37.85 28.37
N GLU A 196 -5.51 -37.14 27.26
CA GLU A 196 -4.42 -36.69 26.38
C GLU A 196 -3.67 -35.47 26.98
N ALA A 197 -4.38 -34.61 27.71
CA ALA A 197 -3.79 -33.49 28.46
C ALA A 197 -2.81 -33.94 29.56
N ARG A 198 -3.06 -35.10 30.17
CA ARG A 198 -2.23 -35.65 31.26
C ARG A 198 -0.93 -36.25 30.75
N GLU A 199 -0.95 -36.84 29.56
CA GLU A 199 0.22 -37.45 28.93
C GLU A 199 1.16 -36.38 28.32
N ALA A 200 0.57 -35.32 27.73
CA ALA A 200 1.30 -34.14 27.27
C ALA A 200 2.01 -33.37 28.41
N ALA A 201 1.43 -33.37 29.63
CA ALA A 201 2.02 -32.71 30.80
C ALA A 201 3.26 -33.45 31.34
N LEU A 202 3.27 -34.79 31.29
CA LEU A 202 4.39 -35.62 31.74
C LEU A 202 5.58 -35.56 30.79
N ALA A 203 5.33 -35.41 29.48
CA ALA A 203 6.38 -35.28 28.46
C ALA A 203 7.20 -33.97 28.61
N ARG A 204 6.59 -32.88 29.10
CA ARG A 204 7.24 -31.56 29.26
C ARG A 204 8.22 -31.45 30.44
N LEU A 205 8.20 -32.41 31.37
CA LEU A 205 9.08 -32.44 32.55
C LEU A 205 10.46 -33.02 32.25
N ARG A 206 10.63 -33.69 31.12
CA ARG A 206 11.82 -34.50 30.82
C ARG A 206 12.87 -33.77 29.98
N ASP A 207 12.58 -32.58 29.47
CA ASP A 207 13.42 -31.91 28.47
C ASP A 207 13.91 -30.54 28.93
N SER A 208 15.23 -30.34 28.92
CA SER A 208 15.93 -29.18 29.49
C SER A 208 16.30 -28.11 28.43
N SER A 209 15.28 -27.39 27.90
CA SER A 209 15.25 -25.98 27.38
C SER A 209 15.65 -25.66 25.91
N PRO A 210 15.15 -24.56 25.26
CA PRO A 210 13.90 -23.76 25.42
C PRO A 210 13.02 -23.82 24.11
N PRO A 211 11.71 -23.44 24.11
CA PRO A 211 11.35 -22.02 24.06
C PRO A 211 10.17 -21.72 24.98
N LYS A 212 10.41 -20.85 25.97
CA LYS A 212 9.32 -20.32 26.78
C LYS A 212 8.68 -19.15 26.03
N ARG A 213 7.42 -19.28 25.59
CA ARG A 213 6.50 -18.13 25.64
C ARG A 213 5.81 -18.11 27.00
N LYS A 214 6.48 -17.39 27.89
CA LYS A 214 5.96 -16.84 29.14
C LYS A 214 4.84 -15.89 28.71
N ARG A 215 3.56 -16.04 29.09
CA ARG A 215 2.63 -14.91 28.88
C ARG A 215 3.23 -13.67 29.61
N PRO A 216 3.08 -12.44 29.12
CA PRO A 216 2.05 -11.98 28.22
C PRO A 216 2.61 -11.26 27.00
N LEU A 217 1.85 -11.28 25.91
CA LEU A 217 2.14 -10.49 24.74
C LEU A 217 1.11 -9.38 24.74
N ILE A 218 1.59 -8.19 25.13
CA ILE A 218 0.80 -6.99 25.34
C ILE A 218 1.28 -5.98 24.33
N VAL A 219 0.45 -5.72 23.33
CA VAL A 219 0.53 -4.50 22.54
C VAL A 219 -0.71 -3.72 22.86
N GLN A 220 -0.46 -2.49 23.26
CA GLN A 220 -1.40 -1.49 23.70
C GLN A 220 -0.61 -0.18 23.59
N LYS A 221 -1.17 1.00 23.35
CA LYS A 221 -2.55 1.42 23.02
C LYS A 221 -2.63 1.90 21.56
N ASP A 222 -1.62 1.48 20.83
CA ASP A 222 -0.96 2.11 19.72
C ASP A 222 -0.60 0.93 18.80
N HIS A 223 -1.63 0.18 18.36
CA HIS A 223 -1.49 -1.20 17.83
C HIS A 223 -0.89 -1.28 16.43
N GLY A 224 0.02 -0.35 16.16
CA GLY A 224 0.77 -0.18 14.97
C GLY A 224 1.77 0.95 15.13
N ARG A 225 2.58 1.20 14.11
CA ARG A 225 3.52 2.32 14.07
C ARG A 225 3.40 3.05 12.75
N PHE A 226 3.79 4.32 12.74
CA PHE A 226 4.06 5.01 11.47
C PHE A 226 5.42 4.55 10.96
N ASP A 227 5.42 3.86 9.81
CA ASP A 227 6.66 3.41 9.16
C ASP A 227 7.11 4.44 8.13
N SER A 228 8.09 5.27 8.51
CA SER A 228 8.64 6.31 7.63
C SER A 228 9.45 5.75 6.45
N LEU A 229 9.73 4.44 6.45
CA LEU A 229 10.42 3.75 5.37
C LEU A 229 9.44 2.97 4.48
N ASP A 230 8.15 2.99 4.80
CA ASP A 230 7.14 2.41 3.91
C ASP A 230 6.92 3.32 2.69
N PHE A 231 7.01 2.74 1.50
CA PHE A 231 6.74 3.39 0.21
C PHE A 231 5.63 2.66 -0.56
N SER A 232 4.87 1.81 0.13
CA SER A 232 3.78 1.03 -0.45
C SER A 232 2.61 1.91 -0.94
N CYS A 233 2.58 3.16 -0.49
CA CYS A 233 1.56 4.14 -0.85
C CYS A 233 2.20 5.44 -1.37
N MET A 234 1.74 5.91 -2.52
CA MET A 234 2.24 7.13 -3.17
C MET A 234 1.14 7.75 -4.05
N ALA A 235 0.98 9.06 -4.00
CA ALA A 235 0.11 9.82 -4.89
C ALA A 235 0.94 10.74 -5.79
N VAL A 236 0.78 10.61 -7.10
CA VAL A 236 1.59 11.31 -8.11
C VAL A 236 0.72 11.73 -9.29
N TYR A 237 1.01 12.88 -9.90
CA TYR A 237 0.43 13.19 -11.21
C TYR A 237 1.04 12.33 -12.29
N GLY A 238 0.21 11.75 -13.16
CA GLY A 238 0.69 10.93 -14.27
C GLY A 238 1.73 11.66 -15.13
N SER A 239 1.59 12.98 -15.34
CA SER A 239 2.56 13.78 -16.10
C SER A 239 3.94 13.81 -15.45
N ASP A 240 3.99 13.96 -14.12
CA ASP A 240 5.25 14.03 -13.37
C ASP A 240 5.92 12.66 -13.32
N TYR A 241 5.11 11.61 -13.18
CA TYR A 241 5.57 10.23 -13.25
C TYR A 241 6.12 9.88 -14.64
N VAL A 242 5.48 10.28 -15.74
CA VAL A 242 5.99 10.03 -17.11
C VAL A 242 7.32 10.74 -17.36
N THR A 243 7.53 11.93 -16.80
CA THR A 243 8.83 12.62 -16.85
C THR A 243 9.88 11.92 -15.99
N MET A 244 9.45 11.27 -14.92
CA MET A 244 10.30 10.54 -13.97
C MET A 244 10.71 9.15 -14.47
N ARG A 245 9.78 8.35 -15.01
CA ARG A 245 9.97 6.93 -15.34
C ARG A 245 11.21 6.59 -16.20
N PRO A 246 11.66 7.41 -17.19
CA PRO A 246 12.87 7.08 -17.94
C PRO A 246 14.13 7.14 -17.07
N LYS A 247 14.08 7.84 -15.93
CA LYS A 247 15.17 7.92 -14.95
C LYS A 247 15.18 6.72 -13.98
N LEU A 248 14.07 5.99 -13.85
CA LEU A 248 14.00 4.70 -13.14
C LEU A 248 14.61 3.57 -13.96
N ALA A 249 14.42 3.60 -15.29
CA ALA A 249 14.91 2.56 -16.19
C ALA A 249 16.45 2.43 -16.14
N GLY A 250 16.94 1.33 -15.58
CA GLY A 250 18.36 0.98 -15.57
C GLY A 250 19.16 1.40 -14.34
N LYS A 251 18.54 1.96 -13.30
CA LYS A 251 19.19 2.22 -12.01
C LYS A 251 18.33 1.67 -10.86
N ARG A 252 18.95 1.05 -9.86
CA ARG A 252 18.30 0.66 -8.59
C ARG A 252 17.96 1.91 -7.77
N LEU A 253 17.01 2.71 -8.25
CA LEU A 253 16.52 3.87 -7.55
C LEU A 253 15.16 3.53 -6.95
N ASP A 254 15.06 3.67 -5.63
CA ASP A 254 13.79 3.77 -4.92
C ASP A 254 12.93 4.88 -5.57
N LEU A 255 11.61 4.68 -5.64
CA LEU A 255 10.65 5.63 -6.24
C LEU A 255 10.88 7.05 -5.71
N ILE A 256 11.18 7.20 -4.42
CA ILE A 256 11.51 8.49 -3.80
C ILE A 256 12.78 9.09 -4.38
N ALA A 257 13.85 8.30 -4.48
CA ALA A 257 15.13 8.78 -5.00
C ALA A 257 14.99 9.27 -6.45
N ALA A 258 14.09 8.67 -7.23
CA ALA A 258 13.81 9.12 -8.60
C ALA A 258 13.15 10.51 -8.65
N PHE A 259 12.26 10.84 -7.70
CA PHE A 259 11.67 12.17 -7.58
C PHE A 259 12.61 13.22 -7.01
N LEU A 260 13.47 12.85 -6.04
CA LEU A 260 14.49 13.77 -5.48
C LEU A 260 15.51 14.25 -6.53
N ASN A 261 15.70 13.48 -7.60
CA ASN A 261 16.56 13.87 -8.73
C ASN A 261 15.86 14.81 -9.74
N GLN A 262 14.66 15.31 -9.44
CA GLN A 262 13.96 16.32 -10.23
C GLN A 262 14.04 17.69 -9.55
N ASN A 263 14.57 18.69 -10.24
CA ASN A 263 14.80 20.02 -9.66
C ASN A 263 13.52 20.82 -9.39
N GLU A 264 12.39 20.40 -9.95
CA GLU A 264 11.12 21.15 -9.92
C GLU A 264 10.03 20.46 -9.08
N VAL A 265 10.27 19.22 -8.63
CA VAL A 265 9.27 18.42 -7.91
C VAL A 265 9.71 18.16 -6.49
N HIS A 266 8.88 18.58 -5.54
CA HIS A 266 9.04 18.36 -4.11
C HIS A 266 8.42 17.02 -3.69
N VAL A 267 9.08 16.34 -2.76
CA VAL A 267 8.55 15.13 -2.12
C VAL A 267 7.95 15.52 -0.78
N LEU A 268 6.63 15.44 -0.66
CA LEU A 268 5.93 15.62 0.62
C LEU A 268 5.70 14.28 1.27
N ARG A 269 6.45 13.99 2.34
CA ARG A 269 6.15 12.90 3.28
C ARG A 269 5.40 13.44 4.49
N ALA A 270 4.23 12.89 4.78
CA ALA A 270 3.47 13.27 5.98
C ALA A 270 2.77 12.08 6.62
N ILE A 271 2.64 12.13 7.95
CA ILE A 271 1.88 11.16 8.74
C ILE A 271 0.42 11.20 8.30
N GLU A 272 -0.12 10.03 7.94
CA GLU A 272 -1.48 9.89 7.46
C GLU A 272 -2.28 8.98 8.41
N PRO A 273 -2.95 9.53 9.44
CA PRO A 273 -3.58 8.74 10.50
C PRO A 273 -4.81 7.94 10.02
N THR A 274 -5.36 8.28 8.85
CA THR A 274 -6.53 7.57 8.30
C THR A 274 -6.16 6.53 7.24
N LEU A 275 -4.87 6.41 6.89
CA LEU A 275 -4.34 5.32 6.09
C LEU A 275 -3.74 4.29 7.02
N ARG A 276 -4.29 3.07 7.03
CA ARG A 276 -3.77 1.96 7.83
C ARG A 276 -3.33 0.81 6.94
N LEU A 277 -2.22 0.15 7.28
CA LEU A 277 -1.83 -1.12 6.65
C LEU A 277 -2.12 -2.25 7.62
N ARG A 278 -2.89 -3.25 7.19
CA ARG A 278 -3.24 -4.40 8.02
C ARG A 278 -2.17 -5.49 7.90
N SER A 279 -1.75 -6.05 9.02
CA SER A 279 -0.90 -7.24 9.00
C SER A 279 -1.77 -8.49 8.79
N ASP A 280 -1.60 -9.16 7.65
CA ASP A 280 -2.18 -10.49 7.43
C ASP A 280 -1.15 -11.55 7.85
N THR A 281 -1.38 -12.12 9.04
CA THR A 281 -0.90 -13.40 9.59
C THR A 281 0.38 -14.11 9.10
N CYS A 282 1.27 -14.38 10.06
CA CYS A 282 2.22 -15.48 10.28
C CYS A 282 3.31 -15.74 9.21
N TRP A 283 4.57 -15.45 9.59
CA TRP A 283 5.81 -15.75 8.87
C TRP A 283 6.05 -14.96 7.57
N GLY A 284 6.65 -13.78 7.69
CA GLY A 284 7.16 -13.04 6.53
C GLY A 284 8.10 -11.87 6.87
N MET A 285 7.91 -11.22 8.02
CA MET A 285 8.77 -10.11 8.48
C MET A 285 9.82 -10.51 9.51
N PHE A 286 10.35 -11.74 9.45
CA PHE A 286 11.43 -12.18 10.37
C PHE A 286 12.84 -12.14 9.77
N PHE A 287 13.04 -11.59 8.58
CA PHE A 287 14.37 -11.33 8.02
C PHE A 287 14.59 -9.82 7.89
N GLU A 288 14.98 -9.20 8.99
CA GLU A 288 15.91 -8.05 9.11
C GLU A 288 15.77 -7.43 10.50
N LEU A 289 15.98 -8.26 11.52
CA LEU A 289 16.52 -7.78 12.80
C LEU A 289 17.82 -8.57 13.00
N GLU A 290 18.84 -8.20 12.22
CA GLU A 290 20.22 -8.40 12.68
C GLU A 290 20.35 -7.61 13.99
N PHE A 291 20.21 -8.33 15.10
CA PHE A 291 20.77 -7.91 16.37
C PHE A 291 22.29 -7.90 16.21
N CYS A 292 22.92 -6.75 16.49
CA CYS A 292 24.33 -6.68 16.87
C CYS A 292 24.63 -7.63 18.04
#